data_AF-A0A1J4JP96-F1
#
_entry.id   AF-A0A1J4JP96-F1
#
_cell.length_a   1.000
_cell.length_b   1.000
_cell.length_c   1.000
_cell.angle_alpha   90.00
_cell.angle_beta   90.00
_cell.angle_gamma   90.00
#
_symmetry.space_group_name_H-M   'P 1'
#
loop_
_entity.id
_entity.type
_entity.pdbx_description
1 polymer ?
#
loop_
_entity_poly.entity_id
_entity_poly.type
_entity_poly.pdbx_seq_one_letter_code
_entity_poly.pdbx_strand_id
1 'polypeptide(L)'
;MEPEASRAAIAAIAALQKRVKELEDENTLLEQEHESLMNTLNSRDTAYTIRENALNEATAKAKLMLSGASAALIQIREARTENRRLKQQIDETEQLIDKQKTKCRTYTRSSKKISLSLSQLLEKLAEYESLLSDLLTPPPQTTTLTPEEIILISSSENDPDLLPPPLSDILRTMQNLPKDFCRQNIETKRSIVQALIAAKAATSDIKAKISHLEKQKFSSSTPVKFESSIHKLATHLLILSNEMKRFRFV
;
A
#
# COMPACT_ATOMS: atom_id res chain seq x y z
N MET A 1 -44.53 117.48 84.53
CA MET A 1 -43.57 116.36 84.60
C MET A 1 -44.24 115.08 84.10
N GLU A 2 -43.86 114.67 82.89
CA GLU A 2 -43.63 113.28 82.46
C GLU A 2 -44.61 112.13 82.82
N PRO A 3 -45.84 112.07 82.26
CA PRO A 3 -46.56 110.78 82.20
C PRO A 3 -46.86 110.30 80.77
N GLU A 4 -47.17 111.21 79.83
CA GLU A 4 -47.62 110.84 78.48
C GLU A 4 -46.45 110.51 77.53
N ALA A 5 -45.37 111.30 77.56
CA ALA A 5 -44.15 110.98 76.81
C ALA A 5 -43.50 109.67 77.31
N SER A 6 -43.59 109.40 78.63
CA SER A 6 -43.13 108.14 79.24
C SER A 6 -44.01 106.96 78.82
N ARG A 7 -45.34 107.09 78.78
CA ARG A 7 -46.25 106.05 78.26
C ARG A 7 -46.06 105.76 76.77
N ALA A 8 -45.87 106.80 75.96
CA ALA A 8 -45.61 106.63 74.52
C ALA A 8 -44.25 105.95 74.26
N ALA A 9 -43.21 106.29 75.03
CA ALA A 9 -41.92 105.63 74.97
C ALA A 9 -42.01 104.16 75.43
N ILE A 10 -42.74 103.86 76.51
CA ILE A 10 -42.98 102.49 76.99
C ILE A 10 -43.74 101.66 75.94
N ALA A 11 -44.76 102.24 75.29
CA ALA A 11 -45.50 101.58 74.22
C ALA A 11 -44.64 101.33 72.96
N ALA A 12 -43.77 102.27 72.59
CA ALA A 12 -42.81 102.10 71.50
C ALA A 12 -41.75 101.02 71.82
N ILE A 13 -41.25 100.98 73.05
CA ILE A 13 -40.34 99.94 73.53
C ILE A 13 -41.03 98.57 73.51
N ALA A 14 -42.29 98.47 73.97
CA ALA A 14 -43.05 97.23 73.91
C ALA A 14 -43.33 96.77 72.47
N ALA A 15 -43.62 97.70 71.55
CA ALA A 15 -43.78 97.40 70.12
C ALA A 15 -42.47 96.93 69.47
N LEU A 16 -41.34 97.56 69.82
CA LEU A 16 -40.01 97.13 69.39
C LEU A 16 -39.64 95.76 69.96
N GLN A 17 -39.88 95.51 71.25
CA GLN A 17 -39.65 94.21 71.88
C GLN A 17 -40.50 93.11 71.24
N LYS A 18 -41.76 93.40 70.90
CA LYS A 18 -42.61 92.48 70.16
C LYS A 18 -42.05 92.21 68.76
N ARG A 19 -41.61 93.25 68.04
CA ARG A 19 -41.06 93.10 66.68
C ARG A 19 -39.73 92.35 66.68
N VAL A 20 -38.87 92.58 67.67
CA VAL A 20 -37.63 91.82 67.87
C VAL A 20 -37.95 90.35 68.09
N LYS A 21 -38.91 90.03 68.96
CA LYS A 21 -39.34 88.66 69.19
C LYS A 21 -39.91 87.99 67.93
N GLU A 22 -40.74 88.70 67.16
CA GLU A 22 -41.25 88.19 65.87
C GLU A 22 -40.13 87.89 64.88
N LEU A 23 -39.10 88.75 64.81
CA LEU A 23 -37.92 88.54 63.95
C LEU A 23 -37.03 87.41 64.45
N GLU A 24 -36.89 87.23 65.77
CA GLU A 24 -36.18 86.10 66.37
C GLU A 24 -36.90 84.78 66.05
N ASP A 25 -38.23 84.73 66.24
CA ASP A 25 -39.04 83.57 65.89
C ASP A 25 -38.95 83.26 64.38
N GLU A 26 -39.03 84.26 63.51
CA GLU A 26 -38.87 84.10 62.05
C GLU A 26 -37.46 83.60 61.69
N ASN A 27 -36.41 84.14 62.31
CA ASN A 27 -35.04 83.69 62.07
C ASN A 27 -34.83 82.23 62.51
N THR A 28 -35.41 81.80 63.64
CA THR A 28 -35.35 80.39 64.06
C THR A 28 -36.04 79.45 63.07
N LEU A 29 -37.18 79.87 62.48
CA LEU A 29 -37.87 79.10 61.45
C LEU A 29 -37.04 79.01 60.16
N LEU A 30 -36.43 80.12 59.74
CA LEU A 30 -35.55 80.15 58.56
C LEU A 30 -34.29 79.29 58.76
N GLU A 31 -33.70 79.28 59.95
CA GLU A 31 -32.56 78.41 60.28
C GLU A 31 -32.94 76.93 60.20
N GLN A 32 -34.11 76.54 60.72
CA GLN A 32 -34.63 75.18 60.61
C GLN A 32 -34.92 74.78 59.17
N GLU A 33 -35.52 75.67 58.38
CA GLU A 33 -35.78 75.42 56.96
C GLU A 33 -34.47 75.28 56.17
N HIS A 34 -33.50 76.14 56.43
CA HIS A 34 -32.18 76.07 55.82
C HIS A 34 -31.48 74.74 56.15
N GLU A 35 -31.52 74.30 57.41
CA GLU A 35 -30.95 73.01 57.82
C GLU A 35 -31.66 71.82 57.12
N SER A 36 -32.99 71.86 57.04
CA SER A 36 -33.80 70.86 56.34
C SER A 36 -33.46 70.79 54.84
N LEU A 37 -33.34 71.94 54.19
CA LEU A 37 -32.96 72.04 52.78
C LEU A 37 -31.52 71.54 52.54
N MET A 38 -30.57 71.87 53.43
CA MET A 38 -29.20 71.37 53.36
C MET A 38 -29.13 69.85 53.51
N ASN A 39 -29.89 69.28 54.47
CA ASN A 39 -29.97 67.84 54.64
C ASN A 39 -30.58 67.16 53.40
N THR A 40 -31.61 67.77 52.81
CA THR A 40 -32.22 67.28 51.57
C THR A 40 -31.23 67.34 50.41
N LEU A 41 -30.48 68.44 50.26
CA LEU A 41 -29.47 68.60 49.22
C LEU A 41 -28.39 67.51 49.34
N ASN A 42 -27.82 67.34 50.54
CA ASN A 42 -26.80 66.31 50.81
C ASN A 42 -27.32 64.89 50.54
N SER A 43 -28.58 64.60 50.88
CA SER A 43 -29.22 63.31 50.58
C SER A 43 -29.38 63.07 49.07
N ARG A 44 -29.66 64.12 48.30
CA ARG A 44 -29.80 64.03 46.85
C ARG A 44 -28.45 63.87 46.18
N ASP A 45 -27.42 64.57 46.64
CA ASP A 45 -26.06 64.45 46.11
C ASP A 45 -25.49 63.05 46.35
N THR A 46 -25.71 62.47 47.53
CA THR A 46 -25.32 61.08 47.81
C THR A 46 -26.09 60.09 46.94
N ALA A 47 -27.41 60.24 46.80
CA ALA A 47 -28.22 59.39 45.92
C ALA A 47 -27.81 59.52 44.44
N TYR A 48 -27.48 60.73 43.99
CA TYR A 48 -26.98 60.99 42.65
C TYR A 48 -25.64 60.27 42.42
N THR A 49 -24.70 60.41 43.34
CA THR A 49 -23.39 59.76 43.27
C THR A 49 -23.51 58.23 43.22
N ILE A 50 -24.39 57.64 44.03
CA ILE A 50 -24.67 56.19 44.00
C ILE A 50 -25.21 55.78 42.63
N ARG A 51 -26.17 56.54 42.10
CA ARG A 51 -26.78 56.25 40.79
C ARG A 51 -25.79 56.39 39.65
N GLU A 52 -24.93 57.41 39.68
CA GLU A 52 -23.89 57.63 38.70
C GLU A 52 -22.88 56.47 38.70
N ASN A 53 -22.43 56.04 39.88
CA ASN A 53 -21.54 54.89 40.03
C ASN A 53 -22.17 53.60 39.49
N ALA A 54 -23.44 53.33 39.82
CA ALA A 54 -24.16 52.17 39.33
C ALA A 54 -24.32 52.20 37.79
N LEU A 55 -24.61 53.37 37.22
CA LEU A 55 -24.71 53.54 35.77
C LEU A 55 -23.37 53.30 35.07
N ASN A 56 -22.27 53.82 35.64
CA ASN A 56 -20.93 53.62 35.11
C ASN A 56 -20.53 52.14 35.15
N GLU A 57 -20.83 51.43 36.24
CA GLU A 57 -20.56 50.00 36.36
C GLU A 57 -21.39 49.17 35.37
N ALA A 58 -22.69 49.45 35.25
CA ALA A 58 -23.56 48.79 34.28
C ALA A 58 -23.08 49.03 32.83
N THR A 59 -22.65 50.25 32.52
CA THR A 59 -22.10 50.61 31.21
C THR A 59 -20.79 49.87 30.93
N ALA A 60 -19.91 49.75 31.92
CA ALA A 60 -18.66 48.99 31.80
C ALA A 60 -18.93 47.49 31.55
N LYS A 61 -19.86 46.90 32.30
CA LYS A 61 -20.29 45.50 32.09
C LYS A 61 -20.89 45.29 30.70
N ALA A 62 -21.76 46.19 30.24
CA ALA A 62 -22.34 46.12 28.90
C ALA A 62 -21.26 46.18 27.80
N LYS A 63 -20.26 47.08 27.94
CA LYS A 63 -19.13 47.15 27.00
C LYS A 63 -18.33 45.84 26.97
N LEU A 64 -18.03 45.26 28.13
CA LEU A 64 -17.33 43.98 28.20
C LEU A 64 -18.13 42.85 27.54
N MET A 65 -19.43 42.76 27.82
CA MET A 65 -20.30 41.75 27.20
C MET A 65 -20.37 41.92 25.68
N LEU A 66 -20.50 43.14 25.16
CA LEU A 66 -20.50 43.41 23.72
C LEU A 66 -19.17 43.01 23.08
N SER A 67 -18.04 43.32 23.74
CA SER A 67 -16.72 42.92 23.25
C SER A 67 -16.56 41.39 23.19
N GLY A 68 -17.02 40.68 24.24
CA GLY A 68 -16.99 39.22 24.30
C GLY A 68 -17.91 38.57 23.26
N ALA A 69 -19.12 39.11 23.09
CA ALA A 69 -20.06 38.65 22.07
C ALA A 69 -19.50 38.85 20.65
N SER A 70 -18.85 39.99 20.39
CA SER A 70 -18.19 40.26 19.11
C SER A 70 -17.06 39.26 18.84
N ALA A 71 -16.22 38.97 19.84
CA ALA A 71 -15.15 37.99 19.70
C ALA A 71 -15.70 36.57 19.43
N ALA A 72 -16.75 36.16 20.15
CA ALA A 72 -17.40 34.87 19.92
C ALA A 72 -18.02 34.77 18.52
N LEU A 73 -18.62 35.85 18.00
CA LEU A 73 -19.16 35.89 16.64
C LEU A 73 -18.06 35.72 15.58
N ILE A 74 -16.88 36.31 15.79
CA ILE A 74 -15.74 36.14 14.89
C ILE A 74 -15.29 34.67 14.89
N GLN A 75 -15.11 34.06 16.07
CA GLN A 75 -14.72 32.65 16.19
C GLN A 75 -15.74 31.71 15.53
N ILE A 76 -17.05 31.98 15.68
CA ILE A 76 -18.10 31.18 15.02
C ILE A 76 -18.01 31.31 13.50
N ARG A 77 -17.70 32.50 12.97
CA ARG A 77 -17.53 32.68 11.51
C ARG A 77 -16.32 31.91 11.00
N GLU A 78 -15.19 32.00 11.68
CA GLU A 78 -13.96 31.27 11.34
C GLU A 78 -14.18 29.75 11.39
N ALA A 79 -14.82 29.25 12.45
CA ALA A 79 -15.16 27.83 12.57
C ALA A 79 -16.10 27.37 11.45
N ARG A 80 -17.07 28.20 11.04
CA ARG A 80 -17.97 27.91 9.90
C ARG A 80 -17.22 27.88 8.57
N THR A 81 -16.29 28.79 8.34
CA THR A 81 -15.47 28.78 7.12
C THR A 81 -14.57 27.56 7.06
N GLU A 82 -13.95 27.20 8.18
CA GLU A 82 -13.09 26.02 8.27
C GLU A 82 -13.89 24.73 8.08
N ASN A 83 -15.09 24.63 8.67
CA ASN A 83 -15.96 23.47 8.48
C ASN A 83 -16.36 23.29 7.00
N ARG A 84 -16.63 24.38 6.27
CA ARG A 84 -16.90 24.32 4.83
C ARG A 84 -15.69 23.82 4.05
N ARG A 85 -14.50 24.33 4.37
CA ARG A 85 -13.24 23.90 3.76
C ARG A 85 -12.98 22.41 3.98
N LEU A 86 -13.15 21.93 5.21
CA LEU A 86 -12.98 20.52 5.55
C LEU A 86 -13.99 19.62 4.83
N LYS A 87 -15.25 20.04 4.69
CA LYS A 87 -16.25 19.30 3.91
C LYS A 87 -15.84 19.14 2.45
N GLN A 88 -15.36 20.21 1.82
CA GLN A 88 -14.85 20.14 0.44
C GLN A 88 -13.67 19.15 0.32
N GLN A 89 -12.74 19.16 1.28
CA GLN A 89 -11.62 18.21 1.27
C GLN A 89 -12.07 16.76 1.47
N ILE A 90 -13.11 16.51 2.28
CA ILE A 90 -13.71 15.18 2.44
C ILE A 90 -14.28 14.73 1.09
N ASP A 91 -15.10 15.55 0.44
CA ASP A 91 -15.72 15.23 -0.84
C ASP A 91 -14.66 14.93 -1.93
N GLU A 92 -13.60 15.72 -2.01
CA GLU A 92 -12.47 15.49 -2.92
C GLU A 92 -11.76 14.16 -2.64
N THR A 93 -11.54 13.84 -1.37
CA THR A 93 -10.87 12.60 -0.95
C THR A 93 -11.73 11.38 -1.24
N GLU A 94 -13.05 11.46 -1.02
CA GLU A 94 -13.99 10.40 -1.36
C GLU A 94 -13.99 10.10 -2.86
N GLN A 95 -13.97 11.13 -3.71
CA GLN A 95 -13.85 10.95 -5.15
C GLN A 95 -12.54 10.27 -5.56
N LEU A 96 -11.42 10.60 -4.90
CA LEU A 96 -10.14 9.94 -5.14
C LEU A 96 -10.16 8.47 -4.72
N ILE A 97 -10.78 8.16 -3.57
CA ILE A 97 -10.96 6.79 -3.08
C ILE A 97 -11.77 5.97 -4.08
N ASP A 98 -12.87 6.50 -4.60
CA ASP A 98 -13.71 5.77 -5.55
C ASP A 98 -13.02 5.57 -6.91
N LYS A 99 -12.28 6.57 -7.39
CA LYS A 99 -11.38 6.41 -8.56
C LYS A 99 -10.35 5.30 -8.32
N GLN A 100 -9.79 5.19 -7.12
CA GLN A 100 -8.83 4.14 -6.81
C GLN A 100 -9.49 2.75 -6.71
N LYS A 101 -10.69 2.65 -6.12
CA LYS A 101 -11.46 1.39 -6.05
C LYS A 101 -11.76 0.84 -7.45
N THR A 102 -12.16 1.70 -8.38
CA THR A 102 -12.44 1.27 -9.78
C THR A 102 -11.18 0.76 -10.47
N LYS A 103 -10.04 1.45 -10.32
CA LYS A 103 -8.74 0.97 -10.82
C LYS A 103 -8.36 -0.39 -10.24
N CYS A 104 -8.47 -0.55 -8.92
CA CYS A 104 -8.18 -1.83 -8.25
C CYS A 104 -9.03 -2.97 -8.83
N ARG A 105 -10.34 -2.78 -9.01
CA ARG A 105 -11.22 -3.80 -9.61
C ARG A 105 -10.75 -4.20 -11.01
N THR A 106 -10.35 -3.23 -11.83
CA THR A 106 -9.81 -3.49 -13.18
C THR A 106 -8.51 -4.28 -13.12
N TYR A 107 -7.56 -3.90 -12.26
CA TYR A 107 -6.31 -4.63 -12.08
C TYR A 107 -6.52 -6.06 -11.58
N THR A 108 -7.41 -6.27 -10.61
CA THR A 108 -7.76 -7.62 -10.13
C THR A 108 -8.33 -8.48 -11.25
N ARG A 109 -9.22 -7.92 -12.09
CA ARG A 109 -9.77 -8.65 -13.25
C ARG A 109 -8.68 -9.00 -14.27
N SER A 110 -7.77 -8.05 -14.55
CA SER A 110 -6.65 -8.28 -15.46
C SER A 110 -5.68 -9.35 -14.94
N SER A 111 -5.32 -9.27 -13.65
CA SER A 111 -4.45 -10.24 -12.99
C SER A 111 -5.03 -11.66 -13.03
N LYS A 112 -6.34 -11.82 -12.80
CA LYS A 112 -7.02 -13.13 -12.97
C LYS A 112 -6.91 -13.66 -14.40
N LYS A 113 -7.09 -12.81 -15.41
CA LYS A 113 -6.93 -13.22 -16.83
C LYS A 113 -5.50 -13.67 -17.13
N ILE A 114 -4.50 -12.92 -16.65
CA ILE A 114 -3.08 -13.26 -16.84
C ILE A 114 -2.75 -14.58 -16.14
N SER A 115 -3.24 -14.78 -14.91
CA SER A 115 -3.03 -16.02 -14.17
C SER A 115 -3.63 -17.23 -14.87
N LEU A 116 -4.84 -17.10 -15.44
CA LEU A 116 -5.47 -18.16 -16.24
C LEU A 116 -4.66 -18.46 -17.50
N SER A 117 -4.25 -17.41 -18.23
CA SER A 117 -3.43 -17.56 -19.43
C SER A 117 -2.07 -18.22 -19.12
N LEU A 118 -1.45 -17.88 -18.00
CA LEU A 118 -0.20 -18.48 -17.56
C LEU A 118 -0.37 -19.97 -17.26
N SER A 119 -1.45 -20.34 -16.55
CA SER A 119 -1.76 -21.74 -16.26
C SER A 119 -1.92 -22.56 -17.55
N GLN A 120 -2.65 -22.02 -18.53
CA GLN A 120 -2.85 -22.67 -19.84
C GLN A 120 -1.53 -22.82 -20.60
N LEU A 121 -0.67 -21.81 -20.57
CA LEU A 121 0.64 -21.87 -21.21
C LEU A 121 1.58 -22.88 -20.55
N LEU A 122 1.53 -23.01 -19.22
CA LEU A 122 2.31 -24.01 -18.48
C LEU A 122 1.84 -25.44 -18.79
N GLU A 123 0.53 -25.66 -18.90
CA GLU A 123 -0.03 -26.95 -19.32
C GLU A 123 0.43 -27.30 -20.75
N LYS A 124 0.33 -26.35 -21.69
CA LYS A 124 0.82 -26.54 -23.06
C LYS A 124 2.33 -26.78 -23.13
N LEU A 125 3.11 -26.09 -22.29
CA LEU A 125 4.55 -26.33 -22.19
C LEU A 125 4.83 -27.76 -21.74
N ALA A 126 4.13 -28.25 -20.71
CA ALA A 126 4.29 -29.63 -20.23
C ALA A 126 3.89 -30.65 -21.31
N GLU A 127 2.81 -30.41 -22.07
CA GLU A 127 2.43 -31.23 -23.21
C GLU A 127 3.55 -31.30 -24.27
N TYR A 128 4.15 -30.15 -24.61
CA TYR A 128 5.25 -30.09 -25.57
C TYR A 128 6.53 -30.75 -25.06
N GLU A 129 6.86 -30.59 -23.78
CA GLU A 129 8.02 -31.24 -23.17
C GLU A 129 7.84 -32.78 -23.13
N SER A 130 6.62 -33.27 -22.86
CA SER A 130 6.28 -34.69 -22.96
C SER A 130 6.41 -35.20 -24.40
N LEU A 131 5.85 -34.50 -25.39
CA LEU A 131 5.97 -34.88 -26.80
C LEU A 131 7.42 -34.91 -27.27
N LEU A 132 8.22 -33.96 -26.80
CA LEU A 132 9.66 -33.89 -27.09
C LEU A 132 10.41 -35.08 -26.49
N SER A 133 10.07 -35.49 -25.27
CA SER A 133 10.61 -36.69 -24.64
C SER A 133 10.31 -37.95 -25.48
N ASP A 134 9.06 -38.12 -25.91
CA ASP A 134 8.66 -39.25 -26.74
C ASP A 134 9.38 -39.23 -28.10
N LEU A 135 9.48 -38.06 -28.72
CA LEU A 135 10.17 -37.90 -29.99
C LEU A 135 11.67 -38.17 -29.86
N LEU A 136 12.33 -37.78 -28.77
CA LEU A 136 13.77 -37.94 -28.60
C LEU A 136 14.18 -39.25 -27.92
N THR A 137 13.21 -40.11 -27.61
CA THR A 137 13.49 -41.43 -27.04
C THR A 137 14.34 -42.27 -28.03
N PRO A 138 15.47 -42.84 -27.58
CA PRO A 138 16.31 -43.65 -28.44
C PRO A 138 15.58 -44.93 -28.91
N PRO A 139 15.91 -45.46 -30.11
CA PRO A 139 15.27 -46.66 -30.61
C PRO A 139 15.52 -47.85 -29.67
N PRO A 140 14.57 -48.80 -29.55
CA PRO A 140 14.73 -49.96 -28.68
C PRO A 140 15.93 -50.79 -29.15
N GLN A 141 16.72 -51.23 -28.18
CA GLN A 141 17.91 -52.03 -28.40
C GLN A 141 17.54 -53.43 -28.90
N THR A 142 18.32 -53.95 -29.84
CA THR A 142 18.24 -55.32 -30.30
C THR A 142 19.06 -56.21 -29.36
N THR A 143 18.46 -57.32 -28.89
CA THR A 143 18.92 -58.20 -27.80
C THR A 143 20.12 -59.10 -28.17
N THR A 144 21.13 -58.55 -28.84
CA THR A 144 22.35 -59.30 -29.22
C THR A 144 23.45 -59.23 -28.17
N LEU A 145 23.31 -58.40 -27.13
CA LEU A 145 24.25 -58.27 -26.02
C LEU A 145 23.81 -59.13 -24.83
N THR A 146 24.76 -59.75 -24.14
CA THR A 146 24.48 -60.49 -22.91
C THR A 146 24.18 -59.54 -21.75
N PRO A 147 23.41 -59.96 -20.73
CA PRO A 147 23.11 -59.12 -19.57
C PRO A 147 24.37 -58.60 -18.83
N GLU A 148 25.43 -59.40 -18.79
CA GLU A 148 26.71 -59.07 -18.15
C GLU A 148 27.46 -57.96 -18.91
N GLU A 149 27.48 -58.01 -20.24
CA GLU A 149 28.06 -56.96 -21.09
C GLU A 149 27.29 -55.64 -20.97
N ILE A 150 25.96 -55.70 -20.87
CA ILE A 150 25.12 -54.51 -20.66
C ILE A 150 25.45 -53.84 -19.32
N ILE A 151 25.66 -54.63 -18.26
CA ILE A 151 26.05 -54.12 -16.93
C ILE A 151 27.45 -53.50 -16.99
N LEU A 152 28.42 -54.17 -17.64
CA LEU A 152 29.80 -53.69 -17.75
C LEU A 152 29.88 -52.36 -18.51
N ILE A 153 29.20 -52.25 -19.66
CA ILE A 153 29.16 -51.03 -20.48
C ILE A 153 28.45 -49.89 -19.74
N SER A 154 27.40 -50.19 -18.96
CA SER A 154 26.70 -49.18 -18.17
C SER A 154 27.52 -48.71 -16.96
N SER A 155 28.44 -49.54 -16.46
CA SER A 155 29.33 -49.25 -15.34
C SER A 155 30.57 -48.46 -15.76
N SER A 156 30.94 -48.47 -17.04
CA SER A 156 32.07 -47.69 -17.59
C SER A 156 31.69 -46.24 -17.96
N GLU A 157 30.64 -45.69 -17.35
CA GLU A 157 30.13 -44.31 -17.55
C GLU A 157 29.97 -43.86 -19.02
N ASN A 158 29.78 -44.79 -19.96
CA ASN A 158 29.71 -44.48 -21.39
C ASN A 158 30.95 -43.71 -21.88
N ASP A 159 32.16 -44.26 -21.70
CA ASP A 159 33.42 -43.66 -22.17
C ASP A 159 33.38 -43.27 -23.67
N PRO A 160 33.56 -41.98 -24.03
CA PRO A 160 33.58 -41.51 -25.42
C PRO A 160 34.65 -42.15 -26.30
N ASP A 161 35.76 -42.60 -25.74
CA ASP A 161 36.88 -43.14 -26.49
C ASP A 161 36.58 -44.57 -27.02
N LEU A 162 35.50 -45.18 -26.54
CA LEU A 162 34.93 -46.42 -27.08
C LEU A 162 34.16 -46.22 -28.39
N LEU A 163 33.85 -44.97 -28.77
CA LEU A 163 33.09 -44.64 -29.97
C LEU A 163 33.99 -44.04 -31.08
N PRO A 164 33.79 -44.42 -32.36
CA PRO A 164 34.46 -43.76 -33.47
C PRO A 164 33.85 -42.36 -33.75
N PRO A 165 34.63 -41.38 -34.23
CA PRO A 165 34.09 -40.13 -34.77
C PRO A 165 33.12 -40.43 -35.94
N PRO A 166 31.96 -39.75 -36.03
CA PRO A 166 31.50 -38.58 -35.26
C PRO A 166 30.74 -38.92 -33.95
N LEU A 167 30.59 -40.20 -33.59
CA LEU A 167 29.75 -40.62 -32.45
C LEU A 167 30.36 -40.18 -31.10
N SER A 168 31.70 -40.19 -31.00
CA SER A 168 32.44 -39.68 -29.84
C SER A 168 32.15 -38.20 -29.57
N ASP A 169 32.06 -37.39 -30.63
CA ASP A 169 31.85 -35.93 -30.52
C ASP A 169 30.42 -35.61 -30.08
N ILE A 170 29.45 -36.36 -30.59
CA ILE A 170 28.05 -36.30 -30.15
C ILE A 170 27.96 -36.67 -28.67
N LEU A 171 28.63 -37.75 -28.24
CA LEU A 171 28.60 -38.20 -26.85
C LEU A 171 29.22 -37.16 -25.90
N ARG A 172 30.40 -36.62 -26.23
CA ARG A 172 31.03 -35.54 -25.42
C ARG A 172 30.14 -34.31 -25.33
N THR A 173 29.50 -33.94 -26.44
CA THR A 173 28.58 -32.79 -26.47
C THR A 173 27.41 -33.03 -25.53
N MET A 174 26.80 -34.23 -25.55
CA MET A 174 25.73 -34.59 -24.60
C MET A 174 26.20 -34.66 -23.15
N GLN A 175 27.41 -35.19 -22.90
CA GLN A 175 27.95 -35.31 -21.55
C GLN A 175 28.16 -33.95 -20.87
N ASN A 176 28.55 -32.94 -21.64
CA ASN A 176 28.78 -31.57 -21.17
C ASN A 176 27.50 -30.76 -20.96
N LEU A 177 26.34 -31.26 -21.39
CA LEU A 177 25.07 -30.57 -21.25
C LEU A 177 24.36 -30.94 -19.94
N PRO A 178 23.62 -29.99 -19.34
CA PRO A 178 22.88 -30.24 -18.10
C PRO A 178 21.74 -31.24 -18.34
N LYS A 179 21.53 -32.11 -17.36
CA LYS A 179 20.61 -33.26 -17.44
C LYS A 179 19.14 -32.89 -17.24
N ASP A 180 18.86 -31.89 -16.41
CA ASP A 180 17.50 -31.47 -16.06
C ASP A 180 16.96 -30.46 -17.09
N PHE A 181 16.30 -30.94 -18.14
CA PHE A 181 15.85 -30.12 -19.28
C PHE A 181 14.93 -28.98 -18.84
N CYS A 182 13.90 -29.29 -18.04
CA CYS A 182 12.83 -28.34 -17.69
C CYS A 182 13.34 -27.09 -16.95
N ARG A 183 14.45 -27.22 -16.21
CA ARG A 183 15.03 -26.14 -15.38
C ARG A 183 15.97 -25.22 -16.16
N GLN A 184 16.27 -25.51 -17.42
CA GLN A 184 17.22 -24.72 -18.21
C GLN A 184 16.55 -23.55 -18.92
N ASN A 185 17.36 -22.55 -19.26
CA ASN A 185 16.94 -21.46 -20.13
C ASN A 185 16.69 -21.96 -21.59
N ILE A 186 16.04 -21.13 -22.40
CA ILE A 186 15.64 -21.49 -23.78
C ILE A 186 16.85 -21.82 -24.66
N GLU A 187 17.96 -21.12 -24.50
CA GLU A 187 19.18 -21.33 -25.29
C GLU A 187 19.79 -22.70 -25.02
N THR A 188 19.94 -23.06 -23.74
CA THR A 188 20.44 -24.37 -23.32
C THR A 188 19.46 -25.48 -23.70
N LYS A 189 18.14 -25.28 -23.55
CA LYS A 189 17.12 -26.23 -24.04
C LYS A 189 17.30 -26.51 -25.54
N ARG A 190 17.56 -25.49 -26.34
CA ARG A 190 17.84 -25.65 -27.78
C ARG A 190 19.10 -26.48 -28.03
N SER A 191 20.19 -26.21 -27.33
CA SER A 191 21.44 -26.97 -27.45
C SER A 191 21.25 -28.45 -27.07
N ILE A 192 20.48 -28.73 -26.01
CA ILE A 192 20.11 -30.10 -25.62
C ILE A 192 19.34 -30.80 -26.73
N VAL A 193 18.30 -30.16 -27.27
CA VAL A 193 17.50 -30.74 -28.35
C VAL A 193 18.33 -31.00 -29.60
N GLN A 194 19.22 -30.09 -29.99
CA GLN A 194 20.09 -30.28 -31.15
C GLN A 194 21.05 -31.48 -30.98
N ALA A 195 21.68 -31.60 -29.81
CA ALA A 195 22.54 -32.73 -29.50
C ALA A 195 21.77 -34.06 -29.51
N LEU A 196 20.56 -34.09 -28.94
CA LEU A 196 19.71 -35.27 -28.91
C LEU A 196 19.16 -35.64 -30.30
N ILE A 197 18.86 -34.67 -31.17
CA ILE A 197 18.49 -34.95 -32.57
C ILE A 197 19.65 -35.60 -33.31
N ALA A 198 20.88 -35.09 -33.15
CA ALA A 198 22.07 -35.68 -33.75
C ALA A 198 22.30 -37.11 -33.24
N ALA A 199 22.16 -37.33 -31.93
CA ALA A 199 22.26 -38.66 -31.31
C ALA A 199 21.15 -39.61 -31.79
N LYS A 200 19.91 -39.13 -31.95
CA LYS A 200 18.79 -39.91 -32.48
C LYS A 200 19.01 -40.34 -33.93
N ALA A 201 19.51 -39.45 -34.77
CA ALA A 201 19.86 -39.78 -36.15
C ALA A 201 20.95 -40.86 -36.18
N ALA A 202 22.02 -40.66 -35.42
CA ALA A 202 23.13 -41.62 -35.33
C ALA A 202 22.69 -43.00 -34.81
N THR A 203 21.87 -43.05 -33.75
CA THR A 203 21.35 -44.32 -33.21
C THR A 203 20.40 -45.03 -34.18
N SER A 204 19.60 -44.27 -34.94
CA SER A 204 18.75 -44.82 -36.00
C SER A 204 19.56 -45.42 -37.15
N ASP A 205 20.64 -44.74 -37.58
CA ASP A 205 21.55 -45.23 -38.60
C ASP A 205 22.30 -46.50 -38.16
N ILE A 206 22.78 -46.53 -36.91
CA ILE A 206 23.41 -47.72 -36.32
C ILE A 206 22.42 -48.89 -36.33
N LYS A 207 21.18 -48.67 -35.90
CA LYS A 207 20.13 -49.69 -35.90
C LYS A 207 19.82 -50.20 -37.31
N ALA A 208 19.70 -49.30 -38.30
CA ALA A 208 19.50 -49.69 -39.68
C ALA A 208 20.66 -50.56 -40.22
N LYS A 209 21.91 -50.20 -39.88
CA LYS A 209 23.10 -51.01 -40.21
C LYS A 209 23.07 -52.37 -39.54
N ILE A 210 22.72 -52.44 -38.25
CA ILE A 210 22.55 -53.71 -37.52
C ILE A 210 21.52 -54.59 -38.25
N SER A 211 20.32 -54.08 -38.50
CA SER A 211 19.28 -54.85 -39.18
C SER A 211 19.67 -55.28 -40.60
N HIS A 212 20.48 -54.48 -41.31
CA HIS A 212 21.01 -54.88 -42.61
C HIS A 212 22.02 -56.03 -42.51
N LEU A 213 22.97 -55.93 -41.57
CA LEU A 213 23.96 -56.97 -41.32
C LEU A 213 23.33 -58.26 -40.79
N GLU A 214 22.29 -58.17 -39.97
CA GLU A 214 21.50 -59.32 -39.52
C GLU A 214 20.87 -60.04 -40.72
N LYS A 215 20.21 -59.31 -41.64
CA LYS A 215 19.65 -59.89 -42.87
C LYS A 215 20.74 -60.57 -43.73
N GLN A 216 21.91 -59.94 -43.87
CA GLN A 216 23.03 -60.53 -44.62
C GLN A 216 23.61 -61.77 -43.93
N LYS A 217 23.68 -61.79 -42.58
CA LYS A 217 24.10 -62.95 -41.79
C LYS A 217 23.25 -64.18 -42.10
N PHE A 218 21.92 -64.00 -42.16
CA PHE A 218 20.98 -65.10 -42.49
C PHE A 218 21.16 -65.65 -43.91
N SER A 219 21.68 -64.86 -44.85
CA SER A 219 21.89 -65.27 -46.24
C SER A 219 23.33 -65.68 -46.58
N SER A 220 24.25 -65.64 -45.61
CA SER A 220 25.68 -65.85 -45.84
C SER A 220 26.18 -67.22 -45.37
N SER A 221 27.14 -67.78 -46.11
CA SER A 221 27.88 -69.00 -45.73
C SER A 221 28.95 -68.75 -44.64
N THR A 222 29.22 -67.49 -44.26
CA THR A 222 30.21 -67.13 -43.22
C THR A 222 29.62 -66.18 -42.16
N PRO A 223 28.66 -66.65 -41.33
CA PRO A 223 27.91 -65.82 -40.38
C PRO A 223 28.74 -65.20 -39.27
N VAL A 224 29.85 -65.83 -38.86
CA VAL A 224 30.72 -65.39 -37.75
C VAL A 224 31.35 -64.01 -38.00
N LYS A 225 31.63 -63.65 -39.27
CA LYS A 225 32.22 -62.34 -39.62
C LYS A 225 31.26 -61.17 -39.38
N PHE A 226 29.96 -61.40 -39.51
CA PHE A 226 28.94 -60.37 -39.32
C PHE A 226 28.63 -60.18 -37.83
N GLU A 227 28.81 -61.22 -37.02
CA GLU A 227 28.49 -61.22 -35.58
C GLU A 227 29.35 -60.25 -34.78
N SER A 228 30.68 -60.21 -35.02
CA SER A 228 31.58 -59.24 -34.39
C SER A 228 31.21 -57.78 -34.75
N SER A 229 30.81 -57.55 -36.00
CA SER A 229 30.42 -56.21 -36.47
C SER A 229 29.07 -55.76 -35.89
N ILE A 230 28.09 -56.67 -35.83
CA ILE A 230 26.79 -56.44 -35.19
C ILE A 230 26.99 -56.16 -33.70
N HIS A 231 27.82 -56.95 -33.02
CA HIS A 231 28.13 -56.77 -31.61
C HIS A 231 28.74 -55.39 -31.34
N LYS A 232 29.77 -54.98 -32.10
CA LYS A 232 30.38 -53.65 -31.97
C LYS A 232 29.37 -52.51 -32.18
N LEU A 233 28.50 -52.62 -33.18
CA LEU A 233 27.44 -51.64 -33.44
C LEU A 233 26.39 -51.62 -32.32
N ALA A 234 26.05 -52.78 -31.74
CA ALA A 234 25.13 -52.88 -30.61
C ALA A 234 25.72 -52.21 -29.35
N THR A 235 27.03 -52.37 -29.10
CA THR A 235 27.75 -51.64 -28.04
C THR A 235 27.67 -50.13 -28.26
N HIS A 236 27.94 -49.64 -29.48
CA HIS A 236 27.84 -48.21 -29.78
C HIS A 236 26.42 -47.66 -29.58
N LEU A 237 25.41 -48.45 -30.00
CA LEU A 237 24.00 -48.11 -29.82
C LEU A 237 23.64 -48.02 -28.33
N LEU A 238 24.14 -48.94 -27.51
CA LEU A 238 23.92 -48.97 -26.06
C LEU A 238 24.50 -47.73 -25.38
N ILE A 239 25.76 -47.38 -25.66
CA ILE A 239 26.45 -46.21 -25.09
C ILE A 239 25.67 -44.92 -25.39
N LEU A 240 25.32 -44.67 -26.65
CA LEU A 240 24.56 -43.48 -27.03
C LEU A 240 23.14 -43.47 -26.45
N SER A 241 22.47 -44.63 -26.42
CA SER A 241 21.10 -44.73 -25.87
C SER A 241 21.06 -44.47 -24.37
N ASN A 242 22.06 -44.93 -23.63
CA ASN A 242 22.17 -44.69 -22.19
C ASN A 242 22.35 -43.20 -21.90
N GLU A 243 23.21 -42.54 -22.66
CA GLU A 243 23.46 -41.11 -22.50
C GLU A 243 22.24 -40.26 -22.91
N MET A 244 21.52 -40.64 -23.97
CA MET A 244 20.26 -39.99 -24.35
C MET A 244 19.19 -40.10 -23.25
N LYS A 245 19.08 -41.26 -22.59
CA LYS A 245 18.13 -41.48 -21.47
C LYS A 245 18.47 -40.71 -20.20
N ARG A 246 19.67 -40.13 -20.12
CA ARG A 246 20.11 -39.35 -18.96
C ARG A 246 19.38 -38.02 -18.83
N PHE A 247 18.86 -37.48 -19.93
CA PHE A 247 18.14 -36.21 -19.96
C PHE A 247 16.72 -36.38 -19.45
N ARG A 248 16.36 -35.60 -18.43
CA ARG A 248 15.05 -35.62 -17.78
C ARG A 248 14.19 -34.50 -18.33
N PHE A 249 13.10 -34.89 -18.99
CA PHE A 249 12.08 -33.99 -19.55
C PHE A 249 10.84 -33.84 -18.65
N VAL A 250 10.80 -34.54 -17.51
CA VAL A 250 9.75 -34.51 -16.49
C VAL A 250 10.38 -34.51 -15.11
#